data_AF-A0A953B761-F1
#
_entry.id   AF-A0A953B761-F1
#
_cell.length_a   1.000
_cell.length_b   1.000
_cell.length_c   1.000
_cell.angle_alpha   90.00
_cell.angle_beta   90.00
_cell.angle_gamma   90.00
#
_symmetry.space_group_name_H-M   'P 1'
#
loop_
_entity.id
_entity.type
_entity.pdbx_description
1 polymer ?
#
loop_
_entity_poly.entity_id
_entity_poly.type
_entity_poly.pdbx_seq_one_letter_code
_entity_poly.pdbx_strand_id
1 'polypeptide(L)' 'MLSSTSLDLVLDVTPLLADQELRTLRSTKVSYWEGAVAVTGTKQGRPVKGQGYVELTGYAERLKM' A
#
# COMPACT_ATOMS: atom_id res chain seq x y z
N MET A 1 -3.51 -8.75 1.71
CA MET A 1 -2.66 -9.72 2.42
C MET A 1 -1.32 -9.83 1.69
N LEU A 2 -0.21 -9.69 2.42
CA LEU A 2 1.15 -9.85 1.92
C LEU A 2 1.80 -11.02 2.66
N SER A 3 2.36 -11.98 1.92
CA SER A 3 2.97 -13.18 2.52
C SER A 3 4.32 -13.50 1.93
N SER A 4 5.24 -13.98 2.76
CA SER A 4 6.55 -14.48 2.35
C SER A 4 6.84 -15.81 3.05
N THR A 5 6.93 -16.89 2.26
CA THR A 5 7.19 -18.24 2.78
C THR A 5 8.59 -18.38 3.36
N SER A 6 9.61 -17.82 2.70
CA SER A 6 11.00 -17.90 3.18
C SER A 6 11.22 -17.19 4.51
N LEU A 7 10.35 -16.23 4.85
CA LEU A 7 10.39 -15.49 6.11
C LEU A 7 9.37 -15.97 7.14
N ASP A 8 8.52 -16.94 6.79
CA ASP A 8 7.32 -17.33 7.54
C ASP A 8 6.53 -16.09 8.01
N LEU A 9 6.16 -15.25 7.05
CA LEU A 9 5.56 -13.94 7.30
C LEU A 9 4.21 -13.83 6.59
N VAL A 10 3.18 -13.43 7.32
CA VAL A 10 1.85 -13.09 6.80
C VAL A 10 1.42 -11.77 7.42
N LEU A 11 1.08 -10.80 6.59
CA LEU A 11 0.72 -9.45 6.98
C LEU A 11 -0.60 -9.02 6.33
N ASP A 12 -1.50 -8.51 7.14
CA ASP A 12 -2.61 -7.67 6.71
C ASP A 12 -2.19 -6.22 6.75
N VAL A 13 -2.46 -5.52 5.66
CA VAL A 13 -2.08 -4.13 5.44
C VAL A 13 -3.35 -3.34 5.23
N THR A 14 -3.60 -2.37 6.11
CA THR A 14 -4.84 -1.58 6.14
C THR A 14 -4.51 -0.10 6.01
N PRO A 15 -5.11 0.64 5.05
CA PRO A 15 -4.90 2.07 4.94
C PRO A 15 -5.40 2.81 6.18
N LEU A 16 -4.63 3.77 6.67
CA LEU A 16 -5.05 4.62 7.80
C LEU A 16 -6.13 5.63 7.38
N LEU A 17 -6.10 6.04 6.12
CA LEU A 17 -7.11 6.89 5.47
C LEU A 17 -7.37 6.33 4.07
N ALA A 18 -8.63 6.36 3.64
CA ALA A 18 -9.04 5.82 2.35
C ALA A 18 -8.48 6.65 1.17
N ASP A 19 -8.69 7.96 1.20
CA ASP A 19 -8.39 8.86 0.07
C ASP A 19 -7.00 9.49 0.19
N GLN A 20 -5.99 8.74 -0.23
CA GLN A 20 -4.60 9.19 -0.34
C GLN A 20 -4.11 9.12 -1.80
N GLU A 21 -5.01 9.42 -2.74
CA GLU A 21 -4.70 9.47 -4.17
C GLU A 21 -4.00 10.79 -4.54
N LEU A 22 -2.88 10.67 -5.26
CA LEU A 22 -2.13 11.77 -5.84
C LEU A 22 -2.38 11.83 -7.34
N ARG A 23 -2.95 12.95 -7.79
CA ARG A 23 -3.24 13.21 -9.21
C ARG A 23 -2.24 14.21 -9.78
N THR A 24 -1.34 13.72 -10.63
CA THR A 24 -0.23 14.52 -11.18
C THR A 24 -0.56 15.17 -12.53
N LEU A 25 -1.74 15.77 -12.66
CA LEU A 25 -2.26 16.33 -13.93
C LEU A 25 -1.31 17.30 -14.63
N ARG A 26 -0.51 18.05 -13.86
CA ARG A 26 0.39 19.10 -14.39
C ARG A 26 1.81 18.60 -14.69
N SER A 27 2.13 17.35 -14.42
CA SER A 27 3.46 16.77 -14.65
C SER A 27 3.36 15.46 -15.42
N THR A 28 3.38 14.33 -14.72
CA THR A 28 3.47 12.99 -15.30
C THR A 28 2.12 12.46 -15.82
N LYS A 29 1.01 13.12 -15.45
CA LYS A 29 -0.37 12.77 -15.86
C LYS A 29 -0.74 11.35 -15.48
N VAL A 30 -0.29 10.92 -14.31
CA VAL A 30 -0.65 9.64 -13.70
C VAL A 30 -1.38 9.88 -12.38
N SER A 31 -2.33 9.01 -12.09
CA SER A 31 -2.79 8.82 -10.72
C SER A 31 -1.98 7.71 -10.08
N TYR A 32 -1.51 7.96 -8.86
CA TYR A 32 -0.98 6.92 -8.00
C TYR A 32 -1.52 7.14 -6.59
N TRP A 33 -1.65 6.06 -5.85
CA TRP A 33 -2.06 6.12 -4.45
C TRP A 33 -0.81 5.94 -3.62
N GLU A 34 -0.53 6.87 -2.72
CA GLU A 34 0.60 6.77 -1.79
C GLU A 34 0.07 7.13 -0.42
N GLY A 35 -0.01 6.12 0.46
CA GLY A 35 -0.72 6.31 1.70
C GLY A 35 -0.15 5.53 2.86
N ALA A 36 -0.29 6.13 4.04
CA ALA A 36 0.09 5.53 5.30
C ALA A 36 -0.83 4.34 5.63
N VAL A 37 -0.23 3.25 6.10
CA VAL A 37 -0.90 2.00 6.42
C VAL A 37 -0.54 1.52 7.83
N ALA A 38 -1.49 0.88 8.50
CA ALA A 38 -1.24 0.00 9.62
C ALA A 38 -0.99 -1.43 9.10
N VAL A 39 -0.14 -2.15 9.81
CA VAL A 39 0.17 -3.54 9.51
C VAL A 39 -0.05 -4.40 10.76
N THR A 40 -0.73 -5.52 10.58
CA THR A 40 -0.88 -6.57 11.61
C THR A 40 -0.61 -7.94 10.99
N GLY A 41 -0.14 -8.91 11.76
CA GLY A 41 0.02 -10.25 11.23
C GLY A 41 0.91 -11.13 12.09
N THR A 42 1.60 -12.08 11.46
CA THR A 42 2.48 -13.03 12.13
C THR A 42 3.82 -13.17 11.41
N LYS A 43 4.90 -13.28 12.19
CA LYS A 43 6.23 -13.69 11.73
C LYS A 43 6.69 -14.87 12.57
N GLN A 44 7.01 -16.01 11.94
CA GLN A 44 7.40 -17.24 12.64
C GLN A 44 6.38 -17.65 13.71
N GLY A 45 5.09 -17.58 13.37
CA GLY A 45 3.96 -17.82 14.28
C GLY A 45 3.76 -16.78 15.39
N ARG A 46 4.63 -15.76 15.53
CA ARG A 46 4.51 -14.73 16.56
C ARG A 46 3.79 -13.49 16.03
N PRO A 47 2.86 -12.88 16.80
CA PRO A 47 2.14 -11.70 16.35
C PRO A 47 3.08 -10.51 16.17
N VAL A 48 2.86 -9.75 15.10
CA VAL A 48 3.58 -8.52 14.78
C VAL A 48 2.60 -7.39 14.46
N LYS A 49 3.02 -6.16 14.76
CA LYS A 49 2.31 -4.93 14.40
C LYS A 49 3.31 -3.90 13.90
N GLY A 50 2.87 -3.03 13.00
CA GLY A 50 3.71 -1.98 12.46
C GLY A 50 2.93 -0.90 11.73
N GLN A 51 3.67 0.08 11.24
CA GLN A 51 3.19 1.14 10.38
C GLN A 51 4.11 1.21 9.15
N GLY A 52 3.58 1.68 8.03
CA GLY A 52 4.35 1.82 6.81
C GLY A 52 3.63 2.69 5.79
N TYR A 53 4.15 2.67 4.57
CA TYR A 53 3.55 3.31 3.41
C TYR A 53 3.41 2.29 2.29
N VAL A 54 2.33 2.41 1.52
CA VAL A 54 2.12 1.64 0.29
C VAL A 54 1.99 2.62 -0.86
N GLU A 55 2.68 2.32 -1.96
CA GLU A 55 2.53 2.98 -3.25
C GLU A 55 1.81 2.03 -4.21
N LEU A 56 0.71 2.48 -4.79
CA LEU A 56 0.00 1.79 -5.86
C LEU A 56 0.09 2.61 -7.14
N THR A 57 0.68 2.02 -8.17
CA THR A 57 0.76 2.60 -9.51
C THR A 57 0.06 1.67 -10.50
N GLY A 58 -0.31 2.18 -11.69
CA GLY A 58 -0.88 1.37 -12.77
C GLY A 58 -2.30 0.83 -12.54
N TYR A 59 -2.93 1.10 -11.39
CA TYR A 59 -4.32 0.72 -11.13
C TYR A 59 -5.35 1.63 -11.82
N ALA A 60 -4.95 2.86 -12.14
CA ALA A 60 -5.79 3.86 -12.78
C ALA A 60 -5.37 4.06 -14.24
N GLU A 61 -6.34 4.33 -15.11
CA GLU A 61 -6.05 4.80 -16.47
C GLU A 61 -5.28 6.13 -16.44
N ARG A 62 -4.58 6.42 -17.54
CA ARG A 62 -3.91 7.70 -17.70
C ARG A 62 -4.93 8.83 -17.68
N LEU A 63 -4.62 9.90 -16.95
CA LEU A 63 -5.49 11.06 -16.84
C LEU A 63 -5.67 11.72 -18.22
N LYS A 64 -6.92 11.82 -18.68
CA LYS A 64 -7.30 12.51 -19.92
C LYS A 64 -7.49 14.01 -19.65
N MET A 65 -7.33 14.82 -20.70
CA MET A 65 -7.56 16.26 -20.68
C MET A 65 -9.04 16.60 -20.83
#